data_AF-A0A2E0AI73-F1
#
_entry.id   AF-A0A2E0AI73-F1
#
_cell.length_a   1.000
_cell.length_b   1.000
_cell.length_c   1.000
_cell.angle_alpha   90.00
_cell.angle_beta   90.00
_cell.angle_gamma   90.00
#
_symmetry.space_group_name_H-M   'P 1'
#
loop_
_entity.id
_entity.type
_entity.pdbx_description
1 polymer ?
#
loop_
_entity_poly.entity_id
_entity_poly.type
_entity_poly.pdbx_seq_one_letter_code
_entity_poly.pdbx_strand_id
1 'polypeptide(L)'
;MVTPLPPMDFGPYKSQLGTKKKDKVSCEGGIGFYTGEKNDTLINASIRVDSPESAGGFAALPSVMSGGFGNDIYSFKDNDTSWGFIADGGGGKDTVSFPKKSPLNPSVKIPDGDGYVNTVLISDRDVLVTYTDLKNEDGGRPIGIIFADPFGQQSQQSHKLEKVKFGKKEYSFKKFYRSLKKAAAASSDKDDASHHFSEASFEELGNAGVLNLDSFDDLSQLDSGAYLDIALFNNAQAI
;
A
#
# COMPACT_ATOMS: atom_id res chain seq x y z
N MET A 1 24.11 5.33 -15.52
CA MET A 1 24.04 3.95 -15.02
C MET A 1 23.87 4.05 -13.52
N VAL A 2 22.70 3.68 -12.99
CA VAL A 2 22.44 3.63 -11.55
C VAL A 2 22.86 2.24 -11.10
N THR A 3 23.86 2.15 -10.24
CA THR A 3 24.28 0.89 -9.65
C THR A 3 23.14 0.43 -8.72
N PRO A 4 22.57 -0.78 -8.89
CA PRO A 4 21.61 -1.30 -7.93
C PRO A 4 22.27 -1.39 -6.56
N LEU A 5 21.61 -0.85 -5.54
CA LEU A 5 22.09 -0.94 -4.18
C LEU A 5 22.03 -2.40 -3.71
N PRO A 6 22.95 -2.83 -2.83
CA PRO A 6 22.88 -4.15 -2.24
C PRO A 6 21.54 -4.34 -1.51
N PRO A 7 20.93 -5.54 -1.55
CA PRO A 7 19.71 -5.83 -0.83
C PRO A 7 19.94 -5.65 0.67
N MET A 8 19.11 -4.83 1.33
CA MET A 8 19.10 -4.73 2.79
C MET A 8 18.47 -6.00 3.38
N ASP A 9 19.22 -6.72 4.21
CA ASP A 9 18.74 -7.87 4.99
C ASP A 9 18.05 -7.38 6.26
N PHE A 10 16.72 -7.49 6.29
CA PHE A 10 15.90 -7.12 7.44
C PHE A 10 15.52 -8.33 8.32
N GLY A 11 16.08 -9.52 8.05
CA GLY A 11 15.74 -10.77 8.72
C GLY A 11 14.41 -11.38 8.26
N PRO A 12 14.07 -12.60 8.72
CA PRO A 12 12.87 -13.30 8.28
C PRO A 12 11.60 -12.64 8.82
N TYR A 13 10.60 -12.49 7.96
CA TYR A 13 9.27 -12.04 8.34
C TYR A 13 8.66 -12.98 9.37
N LYS A 14 8.00 -12.40 10.38
CA LYS A 14 7.26 -13.18 11.37
C LYS A 14 5.77 -13.07 11.07
N SER A 15 5.10 -14.21 10.90
CA SER A 15 3.65 -14.27 10.89
C SER A 15 3.12 -14.35 12.32
N GLN A 16 2.16 -13.51 12.67
CA GLN A 16 1.42 -13.60 13.92
C GLN A 16 -0.05 -13.85 13.62
N LEU A 17 -0.59 -14.88 14.28
CA LEU A 17 -2.01 -15.22 14.21
C LEU A 17 -2.79 -14.46 15.28
N GLY A 18 -3.96 -13.97 14.89
CA GLY A 18 -4.96 -13.37 15.77
C GLY A 18 -5.61 -14.39 16.71
N THR A 19 -6.55 -13.90 17.50
CA THR A 19 -7.25 -14.71 18.50
C THR A 19 -8.64 -15.10 18.02
N LYS A 20 -9.31 -15.99 18.78
CA LYS A 20 -10.74 -16.28 18.55
C LYS A 20 -11.67 -15.13 18.97
N LYS A 21 -11.12 -14.04 19.51
CA LYS A 21 -11.84 -12.84 19.97
C LYS A 21 -11.59 -11.71 18.99
N LYS A 22 -12.30 -10.60 19.20
CA LYS A 22 -11.99 -9.35 18.52
C LYS A 22 -10.58 -8.90 18.88
N ASP A 23 -9.75 -8.72 17.87
CA ASP A 23 -8.38 -8.25 17.96
C ASP A 23 -8.29 -6.75 17.70
N LYS A 24 -7.36 -6.10 18.42
CA LYS A 24 -6.93 -4.73 18.16
C LYS A 24 -5.41 -4.70 18.24
N VAL A 25 -4.76 -4.72 17.09
CA VAL A 25 -3.32 -5.00 17.00
C VAL A 25 -2.60 -3.88 16.27
N SER A 26 -1.40 -3.56 16.75
CA SER A 26 -0.43 -2.73 16.05
C SER A 26 0.48 -3.63 15.23
N CYS A 27 0.48 -3.47 13.91
CA CYS A 27 1.25 -4.26 12.96
C CYS A 27 2.52 -3.49 12.63
N GLU A 28 3.63 -3.94 13.18
CA GLU A 28 4.94 -3.33 12.94
C GLU A 28 5.51 -3.79 11.59
N GLY A 29 6.43 -2.99 11.05
CA GLY A 29 7.15 -3.34 9.83
C GLY A 29 7.90 -4.67 10.00
N GLY A 30 7.92 -5.54 9.00
CA GLY A 30 8.60 -6.84 9.13
C GLY A 30 7.71 -7.95 9.69
N ILE A 31 6.45 -7.64 10.02
CA ILE A 31 5.50 -8.58 10.62
C ILE A 31 4.22 -8.64 9.79
N GLY A 32 3.79 -9.87 9.51
CA GLY A 32 2.50 -10.16 8.93
C GLY A 32 1.51 -10.53 10.02
N PHE A 33 0.40 -9.80 10.10
CA PHE A 33 -0.66 -10.06 11.06
C PHE A 33 -1.93 -10.57 10.39
N TYR A 34 -2.41 -11.72 10.85
CA TYR A 34 -3.54 -12.45 10.27
C TYR A 34 -4.61 -12.65 11.34
N THR A 35 -5.71 -11.91 11.24
CA THR A 35 -6.83 -12.04 12.18
C THR A 35 -7.83 -13.12 11.76
N GLY A 36 -8.88 -13.30 12.57
CA GLY A 36 -9.82 -14.42 12.45
C GLY A 36 -11.16 -14.04 11.82
N GLU A 37 -12.25 -14.64 12.29
CA GLU A 37 -13.61 -14.39 11.79
C GLU A 37 -14.32 -13.20 12.48
N LYS A 38 -13.60 -12.37 13.24
CA LYS A 38 -14.20 -11.32 14.08
C LYS A 38 -13.93 -9.95 13.49
N ASN A 39 -14.70 -8.95 13.92
CA ASN A 39 -14.52 -7.57 13.43
C ASN A 39 -13.31 -6.93 14.12
N ASP A 40 -12.16 -7.08 13.49
CA ASP A 40 -10.84 -6.79 14.04
C ASP A 40 -10.37 -5.38 13.64
N THR A 41 -9.29 -4.94 14.28
CA THR A 41 -8.69 -3.63 14.01
C THR A 41 -7.19 -3.76 13.95
N LEU A 42 -6.65 -3.67 12.73
CA LEU A 42 -5.23 -3.72 12.43
C LEU A 42 -4.73 -2.29 12.22
N ILE A 43 -3.74 -1.88 13.00
CA ILE A 43 -3.15 -0.55 12.96
C ILE A 43 -1.79 -0.68 12.32
N ASN A 44 -1.56 -0.01 11.20
CA ASN A 44 -0.23 0.09 10.63
C ASN A 44 0.69 0.91 11.56
N ALA A 45 1.78 0.29 11.97
CA ALA A 45 2.86 0.89 12.76
C ALA A 45 4.23 0.70 12.06
N SER A 46 4.22 0.62 10.73
CA SER A 46 5.44 0.55 9.92
C SER A 46 6.25 1.81 10.10
N ILE A 47 7.54 1.64 10.27
CA ILE A 47 8.48 2.73 10.48
C ILE A 47 9.32 2.94 9.23
N ARG A 48 9.62 4.21 8.95
CA ARG A 48 10.65 4.58 7.98
C ARG A 48 12.00 4.10 8.50
N VAL A 49 12.78 3.45 7.64
CA VAL A 49 14.17 3.11 7.89
C VAL A 49 15.03 4.07 7.06
N ASP A 50 15.70 4.99 7.76
CA ASP A 50 16.69 5.87 7.15
C ASP A 50 17.99 5.09 6.93
N SER A 51 18.38 4.95 5.66
CA SER A 51 19.67 4.38 5.29
C SER A 51 20.41 5.35 4.35
N PRO A 52 21.67 5.72 4.65
CA PRO A 52 22.51 6.50 3.74
C PRO A 52 22.73 5.82 2.39
N GLU A 53 22.54 4.50 2.33
CA GLU A 53 22.61 3.73 1.09
C GLU A 53 21.38 3.98 0.21
N SER A 54 20.26 4.44 0.77
CA SER A 54 19.04 4.82 0.04
C SER A 54 19.07 6.27 -0.45
N ALA A 55 20.19 6.77 -0.98
CA ALA A 55 20.27 8.15 -1.48
C ALA A 55 19.19 8.39 -2.56
N GLY A 56 18.20 9.26 -2.27
CA GLY A 56 17.03 9.52 -3.13
C GLY A 56 15.81 8.61 -2.88
N GLY A 57 15.82 7.81 -1.82
CA GLY A 57 14.71 6.97 -1.39
C GLY A 57 14.71 6.73 0.13
N PHE A 58 13.71 6.03 0.63
CA PHE A 58 13.70 5.49 2.00
C PHE A 58 13.42 4.00 1.89
N ALA A 59 14.04 3.22 2.77
CA ALA A 59 13.64 1.85 2.98
C ALA A 59 12.49 1.85 3.98
N ALA A 60 11.44 1.11 3.69
CA ALA A 60 10.41 0.84 4.68
C ALA A 60 10.22 -0.67 4.74
N LEU A 61 10.14 -1.16 5.97
CA LEU A 61 9.56 -2.46 6.21
C LEU A 61 8.04 -2.28 6.23
N PRO A 62 7.30 -2.75 5.21
CA PRO A 62 5.84 -2.72 5.26
C PRO A 62 5.34 -3.46 6.50
N SER A 63 4.11 -3.18 6.90
CA SER A 63 3.31 -4.12 7.67
C SER A 63 2.47 -4.92 6.69
N VAL A 64 2.31 -6.21 6.93
CA VAL A 64 1.34 -7.02 6.16
C VAL A 64 0.14 -7.25 7.07
N MET A 65 -1.05 -6.87 6.63
CA MET A 65 -2.28 -6.91 7.41
C MET A 65 -3.35 -7.70 6.65
N SER A 66 -3.96 -8.68 7.32
CA SER A 66 -5.08 -9.47 6.80
C SER A 66 -6.15 -9.61 7.89
N GLY A 67 -7.37 -9.20 7.55
CA GLY A 67 -8.55 -9.13 8.44
C GLY A 67 -9.26 -10.46 8.65
N GLY A 68 -9.12 -11.39 7.71
CA GLY A 68 -9.90 -12.62 7.72
C GLY A 68 -11.35 -12.37 7.29
N PHE A 69 -12.32 -13.03 7.95
CA PHE A 69 -13.74 -13.00 7.55
C PHE A 69 -14.58 -11.98 8.34
N GLY A 70 -13.93 -11.02 9.00
CA GLY A 70 -14.56 -9.98 9.78
C GLY A 70 -15.10 -8.83 8.95
N ASN A 71 -15.71 -7.83 9.62
CA ASN A 71 -15.77 -6.47 9.06
C ASN A 71 -14.66 -5.67 9.70
N ASP A 72 -13.51 -5.65 9.05
CA ASP A 72 -12.25 -5.25 9.66
C ASP A 72 -11.92 -3.80 9.39
N ILE A 73 -11.08 -3.26 10.27
CA ILE A 73 -10.59 -1.88 10.17
C ILE A 73 -9.07 -1.90 10.05
N TYR A 74 -8.57 -1.48 8.89
CA TYR A 74 -7.15 -1.21 8.65
C TYR A 74 -6.90 0.27 8.88
N SER A 75 -6.03 0.62 9.84
CA SER A 75 -5.87 1.99 10.31
C SER A 75 -4.45 2.49 10.14
N PHE A 76 -4.30 3.58 9.38
CA PHE A 76 -3.06 4.31 9.16
C PHE A 76 -3.16 5.60 9.98
N LYS A 77 -2.29 5.75 10.98
CA LYS A 77 -2.40 6.83 11.98
C LYS A 77 -1.61 8.07 11.61
N ASP A 78 -0.55 7.91 10.82
CA ASP A 78 0.39 8.98 10.50
C ASP A 78 0.35 9.32 9.01
N ASN A 79 0.48 10.61 8.69
CA ASN A 79 0.52 11.07 7.30
C ASN A 79 1.90 10.88 6.67
N ASP A 80 2.93 10.66 7.50
CA ASP A 80 4.32 10.83 7.08
C ASP A 80 5.12 9.51 7.07
N THR A 81 4.54 8.42 7.61
CA THR A 81 5.21 7.12 7.79
C THR A 81 4.24 5.94 7.70
N SER A 82 3.61 5.76 6.54
CA SER A 82 2.56 4.77 6.35
C SER A 82 2.85 3.88 5.15
N TRP A 83 3.68 2.86 5.34
CA TRP A 83 3.90 1.82 4.33
C TRP A 83 3.19 0.52 4.72
N GLY A 84 2.45 -0.13 3.83
CA GLY A 84 1.77 -1.38 4.21
C GLY A 84 1.14 -2.15 3.07
N PHE A 85 0.93 -3.44 3.30
CA PHE A 85 0.18 -4.34 2.45
C PHE A 85 -1.07 -4.77 3.18
N ILE A 86 -2.23 -4.55 2.56
CA ILE A 86 -3.48 -5.17 2.98
C ILE A 86 -3.63 -6.40 2.09
N ALA A 87 -3.16 -7.54 2.60
CA ALA A 87 -2.92 -8.75 1.81
C ALA A 87 -4.15 -9.66 1.67
N ASP A 88 -5.21 -9.40 2.44
CA ASP A 88 -6.54 -10.00 2.21
C ASP A 88 -7.55 -9.27 3.09
N GLY A 89 -8.44 -8.49 2.48
CA GLY A 89 -9.64 -8.00 3.13
C GLY A 89 -10.74 -9.02 2.93
N GLY A 90 -10.62 -10.17 3.60
CA GLY A 90 -11.38 -11.39 3.33
C GLY A 90 -12.90 -11.23 3.40
N GLY A 91 -13.66 -12.30 3.64
CA GLY A 91 -15.12 -12.18 3.58
C GLY A 91 -15.66 -11.13 4.56
N GLY A 92 -16.23 -10.01 4.08
CA GLY A 92 -16.40 -8.87 4.99
C GLY A 92 -16.77 -7.55 4.32
N LYS A 93 -17.15 -6.57 5.14
CA LYS A 93 -17.30 -5.16 4.71
C LYS A 93 -16.22 -4.30 5.32
N ASP A 94 -15.02 -4.49 4.79
CA ASP A 94 -13.82 -3.92 5.36
C ASP A 94 -13.68 -2.42 5.12
N THR A 95 -12.99 -1.78 6.05
CA THR A 95 -12.74 -0.35 6.06
C THR A 95 -11.26 -0.06 6.20
N VAL A 96 -10.72 0.73 5.27
CA VAL A 96 -9.42 1.35 5.41
C VAL A 96 -9.59 2.76 5.96
N SER A 97 -8.79 3.16 6.94
CA SER A 97 -8.88 4.45 7.61
C SER A 97 -7.53 5.17 7.58
N PHE A 98 -7.53 6.37 7.02
CA PHE A 98 -6.39 7.29 6.99
C PHE A 98 -6.68 8.55 7.80
N PRO A 99 -5.64 9.34 8.14
CA PRO A 99 -5.84 10.64 8.75
C PRO A 99 -6.49 11.60 7.74
N LYS A 100 -7.22 12.59 8.25
CA LYS A 100 -8.01 13.53 7.42
C LYS A 100 -7.16 14.23 6.33
N LYS A 101 -5.92 14.56 6.66
CA LYS A 101 -4.99 15.31 5.81
C LYS A 101 -4.05 14.41 4.99
N SER A 102 -4.30 13.11 4.95
CA SER A 102 -3.51 12.21 4.11
C SER A 102 -3.47 12.73 2.67
N PRO A 103 -2.30 12.74 2.01
CA PRO A 103 -2.17 13.12 0.62
C PRO A 103 -2.97 12.20 -0.31
N LEU A 104 -3.30 10.98 0.13
CA LEU A 104 -4.18 10.07 -0.61
C LEU A 104 -5.65 10.48 -0.57
N ASN A 105 -6.05 11.45 0.26
CA ASN A 105 -7.42 11.93 0.32
C ASN A 105 -7.74 12.71 -0.97
N PRO A 106 -8.71 12.29 -1.80
CA PRO A 106 -9.02 12.98 -3.06
C PRO A 106 -9.54 14.41 -2.90
N SER A 107 -9.86 14.82 -1.67
CA SER A 107 -10.27 16.21 -1.36
C SER A 107 -9.12 17.08 -0.85
N VAL A 108 -7.93 16.53 -0.66
CA VAL A 108 -6.72 17.27 -0.33
C VAL A 108 -6.06 17.66 -1.66
N LYS A 109 -5.80 18.95 -1.85
CA LYS A 109 -5.05 19.43 -3.00
C LYS A 109 -3.56 19.34 -2.66
N ILE A 110 -2.81 18.65 -3.51
CA ILE A 110 -1.35 18.70 -3.49
C ILE A 110 -0.94 19.92 -4.33
N PRO A 111 -0.22 20.91 -3.76
CA PRO A 111 0.25 22.04 -4.54
C PRO A 111 1.23 21.59 -5.63
N ASP A 112 1.22 22.30 -6.75
CA ASP A 112 2.05 21.96 -7.91
C ASP A 112 3.54 22.04 -7.50
N GLY A 113 4.31 20.98 -7.80
CA GLY A 113 5.71 20.86 -7.41
C GLY A 113 5.97 20.39 -5.96
N ASP A 114 4.93 20.23 -5.13
CA ASP A 114 5.11 19.74 -3.75
C ASP A 114 5.16 18.22 -3.64
N GLY A 115 4.58 17.52 -4.61
CA GLY A 115 4.46 16.06 -4.57
C GLY A 115 3.47 15.52 -5.60
N TYR A 116 3.39 14.20 -5.68
CA TYR A 116 2.45 13.52 -6.57
C TYR A 116 1.97 12.17 -6.00
N VAL A 117 0.81 11.72 -6.46
CA VAL A 117 0.24 10.41 -6.14
C VAL A 117 0.29 9.51 -7.37
N ASN A 118 0.95 8.36 -7.26
CA ASN A 118 0.91 7.33 -8.29
C ASN A 118 -0.09 6.24 -7.89
N THR A 119 -0.97 5.89 -8.82
CA THR A 119 -1.90 4.76 -8.68
C THR A 119 -1.60 3.75 -9.77
N VAL A 120 -1.24 2.52 -9.39
CA VAL A 120 -0.96 1.43 -10.32
C VAL A 120 -1.98 0.33 -10.11
N LEU A 121 -2.68 -0.08 -11.17
CA LEU A 121 -3.46 -1.31 -11.19
C LEU A 121 -2.51 -2.46 -11.58
N ILE A 122 -2.35 -3.44 -10.68
CA ILE A 122 -1.40 -4.54 -10.84
C ILE A 122 -2.13 -5.79 -11.28
N SER A 123 -1.77 -6.34 -12.45
CA SER A 123 -2.33 -7.57 -13.02
C SER A 123 -3.87 -7.59 -13.01
N ASP A 124 -4.51 -6.44 -13.29
CA ASP A 124 -5.97 -6.22 -13.24
C ASP A 124 -6.66 -6.59 -11.91
N ARG A 125 -5.88 -6.76 -10.84
CA ARG A 125 -6.34 -7.32 -9.57
C ARG A 125 -6.05 -6.41 -8.40
N ASP A 126 -4.79 -6.04 -8.21
CA ASP A 126 -4.33 -5.34 -7.01
C ASP A 126 -4.13 -3.85 -7.28
N VAL A 127 -4.17 -3.03 -6.23
CA VAL A 127 -3.99 -1.58 -6.37
C VAL A 127 -2.84 -1.13 -5.50
N LEU A 128 -1.78 -0.63 -6.13
CA LEU A 128 -0.71 0.11 -5.48
C LEU A 128 -1.02 1.60 -5.53
N VAL A 129 -0.95 2.27 -4.37
CA VAL A 129 -1.03 3.73 -4.28
C VAL A 129 0.18 4.22 -3.52
N THR A 130 0.95 5.14 -4.11
CA THR A 130 2.07 5.81 -3.46
C THR A 130 1.88 7.31 -3.48
N TYR A 131 2.49 7.99 -2.51
CA TYR A 131 2.65 9.44 -2.55
C TYR A 131 4.13 9.79 -2.39
N THR A 132 4.62 10.63 -3.29
CA THR A 132 5.98 11.18 -3.27
C THR A 132 5.92 12.63 -2.82
N ASP A 133 6.72 12.98 -1.81
CA ASP A 133 6.92 14.34 -1.33
C ASP A 133 8.19 14.93 -1.96
N LEU A 134 8.03 15.98 -2.76
CA LEU A 134 9.12 16.65 -3.46
C LEU A 134 9.71 17.81 -2.66
N LYS A 135 9.11 18.20 -1.53
CA LYS A 135 9.61 19.30 -0.69
C LYS A 135 10.74 18.88 0.25
N ASN A 136 10.83 17.59 0.54
CA ASN A 136 11.90 17.07 1.37
C ASN A 136 13.09 16.71 0.47
N GLU A 137 14.28 17.25 0.79
CA GLU A 137 15.51 17.09 0.01
C GLU A 137 15.96 15.62 -0.16
N ASP A 138 15.39 14.71 0.65
CA ASP A 138 15.59 13.26 0.58
C ASP A 138 14.72 12.55 -0.50
N GLY A 139 13.83 13.27 -1.20
CA GLY A 139 12.93 12.70 -2.22
C GLY A 139 11.88 11.72 -1.66
N GLY A 140 11.58 11.81 -0.37
CA GLY A 140 10.86 10.80 0.40
C GLY A 140 9.45 10.47 -0.12
N ARG A 141 9.05 9.20 -0.01
CA ARG A 141 7.69 8.73 -0.31
C ARG A 141 7.02 8.35 1.02
N PRO A 142 6.44 9.29 1.76
CA PRO A 142 6.02 9.03 3.15
C PRO A 142 4.88 7.99 3.26
N ILE A 143 4.21 7.66 2.15
CA ILE A 143 3.11 6.71 2.10
C ILE A 143 3.22 5.81 0.87
N GLY A 144 3.01 4.52 1.07
CA GLY A 144 2.60 3.64 0.00
C GLY A 144 1.92 2.39 0.51
N ILE A 145 0.94 1.97 -0.26
CA ILE A 145 0.03 0.91 0.15
C ILE A 145 -0.32 0.05 -1.03
N ILE A 146 -0.26 -1.26 -0.83
CA ILE A 146 -0.84 -2.23 -1.74
C ILE A 146 -2.11 -2.77 -1.11
N PHE A 147 -3.19 -2.68 -1.87
CA PHE A 147 -4.45 -3.35 -1.58
C PHE A 147 -4.51 -4.59 -2.47
N ALA A 148 -4.47 -5.78 -1.86
CA ALA A 148 -4.69 -7.04 -2.56
C ALA A 148 -6.18 -7.26 -2.82
N ASP A 149 -6.53 -7.59 -4.06
CA ASP A 149 -7.89 -7.85 -4.54
C ASP A 149 -8.99 -6.92 -3.96
N PRO A 150 -8.82 -5.59 -3.98
CA PRO A 150 -9.71 -4.69 -3.23
C PRO A 150 -11.13 -4.61 -3.82
N PHE A 151 -11.33 -5.13 -5.03
CA PHE A 151 -12.62 -5.20 -5.69
C PHE A 151 -13.33 -6.55 -5.49
N GLY A 152 -12.63 -7.53 -4.92
CA GLY A 152 -13.03 -8.92 -4.72
C GLY A 152 -12.94 -9.75 -6.00
N GLN A 153 -12.67 -11.05 -5.83
CA GLN A 153 -12.67 -12.02 -6.92
C GLN A 153 -13.98 -11.95 -7.72
N GLN A 154 -13.90 -11.96 -9.05
CA GLN A 154 -15.05 -11.86 -9.96
C GLN A 154 -16.21 -12.83 -9.63
N SER A 155 -15.92 -13.97 -8.98
CA SER A 155 -16.88 -15.00 -8.59
C SER A 155 -17.42 -14.87 -7.16
N GLN A 156 -16.78 -14.11 -6.28
CA GLN A 156 -17.14 -13.99 -4.86
C GLN A 156 -17.16 -12.52 -4.43
N GLN A 157 -18.30 -11.85 -4.60
CA GLN A 157 -18.53 -10.44 -4.24
C GLN A 157 -18.36 -10.12 -2.74
N SER A 158 -18.08 -11.13 -1.90
CA SER A 158 -17.96 -11.01 -0.44
C SER A 158 -16.58 -10.56 0.04
N HIS A 159 -15.52 -10.63 -0.76
CA HIS A 159 -14.13 -10.46 -0.28
C HIS A 159 -13.52 -9.15 -0.80
N LYS A 160 -14.20 -8.02 -0.57
CA LYS A 160 -13.81 -6.72 -1.14
C LYS A 160 -13.61 -5.69 -0.05
N LEU A 161 -12.74 -4.72 -0.33
CA LEU A 161 -12.66 -3.52 0.49
C LEU A 161 -13.90 -2.66 0.25
N GLU A 162 -14.68 -2.44 1.30
CA GLU A 162 -15.96 -1.75 1.16
C GLU A 162 -15.77 -0.24 1.20
N LYS A 163 -14.93 0.25 2.13
CA LYS A 163 -14.80 1.67 2.42
C LYS A 163 -13.37 2.14 2.62
N VAL A 164 -13.14 3.40 2.27
CA VAL A 164 -11.97 4.18 2.66
C VAL A 164 -12.42 5.43 3.41
N LYS A 165 -11.85 5.68 4.58
CA LYS A 165 -12.15 6.82 5.44
C LYS A 165 -10.96 7.76 5.54
N PHE A 166 -11.25 9.06 5.54
CA PHE A 166 -10.30 10.13 5.80
C PHE A 166 -10.85 11.02 6.92
N GLY A 167 -10.45 10.73 8.16
CA GLY A 167 -11.12 11.28 9.35
C GLY A 167 -12.61 10.92 9.37
N LYS A 168 -13.51 11.91 9.30
CA LYS A 168 -14.96 11.69 9.29
C LYS A 168 -15.55 11.44 7.90
N LYS A 169 -14.79 11.69 6.82
CA LYS A 169 -15.28 11.49 5.45
C LYS A 169 -15.13 10.02 5.06
N GLU A 170 -16.17 9.45 4.45
CA GLU A 170 -16.16 8.07 3.97
C GLU A 170 -16.43 8.02 2.46
N TYR A 171 -15.72 7.13 1.77
CA TYR A 171 -15.94 6.78 0.37
C TYR A 171 -16.09 5.27 0.27
N SER A 172 -16.86 4.76 -0.69
CA SER A 172 -16.67 3.36 -1.09
C SER A 172 -15.29 3.20 -1.72
N PHE A 173 -14.63 2.05 -1.57
CA PHE A 173 -13.32 1.83 -2.17
C PHE A 173 -13.33 2.08 -3.68
N LYS A 174 -14.35 1.56 -4.38
CA LYS A 174 -14.56 1.80 -5.82
C LYS A 174 -14.68 3.29 -6.18
N LYS A 175 -15.32 4.10 -5.33
CA LYS A 175 -15.41 5.56 -5.56
C LYS A 175 -14.07 6.26 -5.29
N PHE A 176 -13.35 5.82 -4.26
CA PHE A 176 -12.00 6.29 -3.97
C PHE A 176 -11.06 6.04 -5.15
N TYR A 177 -10.94 4.78 -5.61
CA TYR A 177 -10.15 4.41 -6.78
C TYR A 177 -10.51 5.20 -8.04
N ARG A 178 -11.81 5.31 -8.36
CA ARG A 178 -12.27 6.12 -9.51
C ARG A 178 -11.90 7.60 -9.38
N SER A 179 -11.85 8.13 -8.16
CA SER A 179 -11.46 9.52 -7.93
C SER A 179 -9.98 9.74 -8.22
N LEU A 180 -9.11 8.79 -7.83
CA LEU A 180 -7.68 8.82 -8.17
C LEU A 180 -7.47 8.74 -9.68
N LYS A 181 -8.10 7.77 -10.35
CA LYS A 181 -8.03 7.63 -11.82
C LYS A 181 -8.53 8.87 -12.55
N LYS A 182 -9.61 9.50 -12.06
CA LYS A 182 -10.13 10.75 -12.62
C LYS A 182 -9.19 11.93 -12.38
N ALA A 183 -8.56 12.01 -11.21
CA ALA A 183 -7.58 13.05 -10.91
C ALA A 183 -6.38 12.95 -11.86
N ALA A 184 -5.85 11.73 -12.08
CA ALA A 184 -4.77 11.48 -13.03
C ALA A 184 -5.13 11.87 -14.48
N ALA A 185 -6.34 11.53 -14.92
CA ALA A 185 -6.82 11.93 -16.25
C ALA A 185 -7.03 13.45 -16.39
N ALA A 186 -7.22 14.19 -15.29
CA ALA A 186 -7.34 15.64 -15.30
C ALA A 186 -5.98 16.35 -15.22
N SER A 187 -4.92 15.64 -14.82
CA SER A 187 -3.56 16.16 -14.69
C SER A 187 -2.65 15.77 -15.86
N SER A 188 -3.04 14.85 -16.74
CA SER A 188 -2.24 14.37 -17.88
C SER A 188 -1.79 15.45 -18.87
N ASP A 189 -2.43 16.62 -18.85
CA ASP A 189 -2.13 17.75 -19.74
C ASP A 189 -1.13 18.76 -19.11
N LYS A 190 -0.49 18.41 -17.99
CA LYS A 190 0.42 19.30 -17.26
C LYS A 190 1.75 18.60 -16.98
N ASP A 191 2.84 19.32 -17.24
CA ASP A 191 4.21 18.86 -16.96
C ASP A 191 4.43 18.56 -15.46
N ASP A 192 3.63 19.15 -14.57
CA ASP A 192 3.65 18.95 -13.11
C ASP A 192 2.36 18.28 -12.60
N ALA A 193 2.02 17.12 -13.14
CA ALA A 193 0.85 16.37 -12.73
C ALA A 193 0.96 15.90 -11.27
N SER A 194 0.02 16.32 -10.41
CA SER A 194 -0.02 15.83 -9.01
C SER A 194 -0.57 14.41 -8.86
N HIS A 195 -1.08 13.81 -9.94
CA HIS A 195 -1.67 12.48 -9.94
C HIS A 195 -1.32 11.74 -11.22
N HIS A 196 -0.94 10.47 -11.09
CA HIS A 196 -0.66 9.58 -12.20
C HIS A 196 -1.41 8.26 -12.04
N PHE A 197 -1.74 7.65 -13.18
CA PHE A 197 -2.38 6.35 -13.25
C PHE A 197 -1.68 5.50 -14.30
N SER A 198 -1.31 4.29 -13.93
CA SER A 198 -0.75 3.28 -14.83
C SER A 198 -1.30 1.90 -14.52
N GLU A 199 -1.07 0.98 -15.45
CA GLU A 199 -1.34 -0.44 -15.31
C GLU A 199 0.01 -1.15 -15.50
N ALA A 200 0.28 -2.15 -14.66
CA ALA A 200 1.53 -2.92 -14.71
C ALA A 200 1.27 -4.35 -14.22
N SER A 201 2.14 -5.27 -14.58
CA SER A 201 2.22 -6.61 -13.99
C SER A 201 3.12 -6.60 -12.74
N PHE A 202 3.03 -7.66 -11.93
CA PHE A 202 4.03 -7.88 -10.88
C PHE A 202 5.44 -7.95 -11.45
N GLU A 203 5.63 -8.63 -12.58
CA GLU A 203 6.93 -8.74 -13.26
C GLU A 203 7.50 -7.36 -13.65
N GLU A 204 6.69 -6.46 -14.23
CA GLU A 204 7.14 -5.11 -14.58
C GLU A 204 7.55 -4.31 -13.35
N LEU A 205 6.80 -4.42 -12.26
CA LEU A 205 7.15 -3.79 -10.99
C LEU A 205 8.41 -4.41 -10.36
N GLY A 206 8.59 -5.73 -10.47
CA GLY A 206 9.80 -6.42 -10.03
C GLY A 206 11.04 -5.98 -10.82
N ASN A 207 10.94 -5.95 -12.15
CA ASN A 207 12.00 -5.51 -13.06
C ASN A 207 12.37 -4.04 -12.86
N ALA A 208 11.40 -3.19 -12.51
CA ALA A 208 11.62 -1.79 -12.13
C ALA A 208 12.17 -1.63 -10.70
N GLY A 209 12.42 -2.74 -10.00
CA GLY A 209 12.85 -2.76 -8.61
C GLY A 209 11.83 -2.21 -7.64
N VAL A 210 10.55 -2.05 -8.04
CA VAL A 210 9.40 -1.54 -7.27
C VAL A 210 8.82 -2.58 -6.31
N LEU A 211 9.05 -3.86 -6.58
CA LEU A 211 8.71 -4.97 -5.68
C LEU A 211 9.87 -5.95 -5.67
N ASN A 212 10.18 -6.56 -4.52
CA ASN A 212 11.13 -7.67 -4.49
C ASN A 212 10.39 -8.97 -4.77
N LEU A 213 10.67 -9.58 -5.91
CA LEU A 213 10.00 -10.78 -6.39
C LEU A 213 10.95 -11.97 -6.58
N ASP A 214 12.18 -11.89 -6.07
CA ASP A 214 13.27 -12.84 -6.34
C ASP A 214 12.98 -14.28 -5.89
N SER A 215 11.92 -14.49 -5.09
CA SER A 215 11.53 -15.78 -4.52
C SER A 215 10.24 -16.36 -5.11
N PHE A 216 9.70 -15.80 -6.19
CA PHE A 216 8.43 -16.26 -6.79
C PHE A 216 8.61 -16.76 -8.22
N ASP A 217 8.16 -18.00 -8.44
CA ASP A 217 8.20 -18.63 -9.76
C ASP A 217 6.99 -18.26 -10.64
N ASP A 218 5.85 -17.91 -10.04
CA ASP A 218 4.63 -17.48 -10.74
C ASP A 218 4.25 -16.05 -10.32
N LEU A 219 4.40 -15.10 -11.25
CA LEU A 219 4.11 -13.68 -11.05
C LEU A 219 2.76 -13.27 -11.63
N SER A 220 1.99 -14.21 -12.19
CA SER A 220 0.67 -13.91 -12.76
C SER A 220 -0.35 -13.58 -11.66
N GLN A 221 -0.18 -14.18 -10.48
CA GLN A 221 -1.02 -13.98 -9.32
C GLN A 221 -0.24 -14.30 -8.03
N LEU A 222 -0.19 -13.34 -7.10
CA LEU A 222 0.41 -13.54 -5.77
C LEU A 222 -0.68 -13.78 -4.73
N ASP A 223 -0.53 -14.82 -3.92
CA ASP A 223 -1.44 -15.09 -2.80
C ASP A 223 -1.11 -14.22 -1.58
N SER A 224 -2.03 -14.12 -0.62
CA SER A 224 -1.86 -13.33 0.61
C SER A 224 -0.59 -13.65 1.39
N GLY A 225 -0.15 -14.92 1.35
CA GLY A 225 1.10 -15.38 1.93
C GLY A 225 2.34 -14.90 1.16
N ALA A 226 2.25 -14.79 -0.17
CA ALA A 226 3.32 -14.29 -1.01
C ALA A 226 3.64 -12.82 -0.70
N TYR A 227 2.65 -12.00 -0.33
CA TYR A 227 2.92 -10.61 0.09
C TYR A 227 3.82 -10.48 1.32
N LEU A 228 4.01 -11.55 2.12
CA LEU A 228 5.01 -11.57 3.20
C LEU A 228 6.43 -11.54 2.66
N ASP A 229 6.71 -12.25 1.57
CA ASP A 229 8.07 -12.39 1.05
C ASP A 229 8.44 -11.23 0.10
N ILE A 230 7.46 -10.42 -0.33
CA ILE A 230 7.67 -9.18 -1.10
C ILE A 230 8.23 -8.04 -0.23
N ALA A 231 8.28 -8.22 1.08
CA ALA A 231 8.40 -7.14 2.05
C ALA A 231 9.80 -6.49 2.19
N LEU A 232 10.75 -6.82 1.33
CA LEU A 232 12.05 -6.16 1.25
C LEU A 232 12.05 -5.20 0.06
N PHE A 233 11.58 -3.97 0.27
CA PHE A 233 11.46 -3.03 -0.83
C PHE A 233 12.60 -2.01 -0.87
N ASN A 234 13.30 -1.93 -2.02
CA ASN A 234 14.25 -0.86 -2.33
C ASN A 234 13.61 0.16 -3.27
N ASN A 235 13.25 1.33 -2.75
CA ASN A 235 12.38 2.28 -3.43
C ASN A 235 13.12 3.39 -4.19
N ALA A 236 14.36 3.15 -4.60
CA ALA A 236 15.13 4.12 -5.40
C ALA A 236 14.52 4.38 -6.80
N GLN A 237 13.50 3.61 -7.22
CA GLN A 237 13.08 3.53 -8.62
C GLN A 237 11.58 3.62 -8.93
N ALA A 238 10.62 3.80 -8.00
CA ALA A 238 9.24 3.94 -8.47
C ALA A 238 9.01 5.32 -9.11
N ILE A 239 9.27 5.31 -10.42
CA ILE A 239 8.79 6.05 -11.58
C ILE A 239 7.68 7.05 -11.29
#